data_AF-A0A9W6RJG4-F1
#
_entry.id   AF-A0A9W6RJG4-F1
#
_cell.length_a   1.000
_cell.length_b   1.000
_cell.length_c   1.000
_cell.angle_alpha   90.00
_cell.angle_beta   90.00
_cell.angle_gamma   90.00
#
_symmetry.space_group_name_H-M   'P 1'
#
loop_
_entity.id
_entity.type
_entity.pdbx_description
1 polymer ?
#
loop_
_entity_poly.entity_id
_entity_poly.type
_entity_poly.pdbx_seq_one_letter_code
_entity_poly.pdbx_strand_id
1 'polypeptide(L)'
;MSEKNPGALLSEHLGLVEAPVDRVRAVVLNVPTGELSGPDAPVVLGPGRTVTVSGGPTTFTADAGTPIVIDVDREAGWVQAHGEWWWCVRLQVEPHPDGALVRRSAYNRATGAAGRLVPYTVGRGHRRQGHAALLGLLDDLGSRLGCDTRLLPE
;
A
#
# COMPACT_ATOMS: atom_id res chain seq x y z
N MET A 1 3.47 -18.33 -9.02
CA MET A 1 3.29 -16.97 -9.58
C MET A 1 4.55 -16.16 -9.25
N SER A 2 4.95 -15.23 -10.11
CA SER A 2 6.26 -14.56 -10.00
C SER A 2 6.23 -13.51 -8.89
N GLU A 3 7.12 -13.68 -7.90
CA GLU A 3 7.37 -12.65 -6.88
C GLU A 3 7.86 -11.39 -7.59
N LYS A 4 6.98 -10.38 -7.72
CA LYS A 4 7.38 -9.09 -8.30
C LYS A 4 8.35 -8.45 -7.32
N ASN A 5 9.63 -8.31 -7.70
CA ASN A 5 10.64 -7.67 -6.86
C ASN A 5 10.29 -6.17 -6.65
N PRO A 6 9.97 -5.74 -5.42
CA PRO A 6 9.55 -4.37 -5.16
C PRO A 6 10.74 -3.40 -5.02
N GLY A 7 11.99 -3.89 -4.99
CA GLY A 7 13.20 -3.10 -4.77
C GLY A 7 13.78 -3.24 -3.36
N ALA A 8 14.72 -2.36 -3.00
CA ALA A 8 15.36 -2.35 -1.68
C ALA A 8 14.46 -1.70 -0.63
N LEU A 9 14.24 -2.35 0.52
CA LEU A 9 13.39 -1.82 1.59
C LEU A 9 13.93 -0.50 2.15
N LEU A 10 13.07 0.50 2.29
CA LEU A 10 13.38 1.80 2.88
C LEU A 10 12.78 1.99 4.27
N SER A 11 11.53 1.54 4.44
CA SER A 11 10.78 1.60 5.68
C SER A 11 9.69 0.54 5.68
N GLU A 12 9.38 0.06 6.87
CA GLU A 12 8.29 -0.87 7.13
C GLU A 12 7.54 -0.43 8.37
N HIS A 13 6.22 -0.55 8.33
CA HIS A 13 5.36 -0.30 9.48
C HIS A 13 4.27 -1.37 9.53
N LEU A 14 3.89 -1.76 10.74
CA LEU A 14 2.94 -2.83 11.01
C LEU A 14 1.71 -2.29 11.73
N GLY A 15 0.54 -2.79 11.34
CA GLY A 15 -0.73 -2.49 11.97
C GLY A 15 -1.55 -3.74 12.17
N LEU A 16 -2.32 -3.78 13.25
CA LEU A 16 -3.30 -4.82 13.51
C LEU A 16 -4.69 -4.27 13.22
N VAL A 17 -5.52 -5.09 12.57
CA VAL A 17 -6.94 -4.88 12.38
C VAL A 17 -7.67 -6.03 13.07
N GLU A 18 -8.53 -5.73 14.04
CA GLU A 18 -9.28 -6.74 14.81
C GLU A 18 -10.48 -7.28 14.02
N ALA A 19 -10.19 -7.82 12.84
CA ALA A 19 -11.15 -8.45 11.94
C ALA A 19 -10.53 -9.68 11.24
N PRO A 20 -11.35 -10.63 10.76
CA PRO A 20 -10.85 -11.79 10.02
C PRO A 20 -10.03 -11.39 8.79
N VAL A 21 -8.89 -12.07 8.57
CA VAL A 21 -7.95 -11.79 7.47
C VAL A 21 -8.64 -11.69 6.11
N ASP A 22 -9.63 -12.53 5.83
CA ASP A 22 -10.34 -12.52 4.54
C ASP A 22 -11.18 -11.26 4.34
N ARG A 23 -11.78 -10.72 5.41
CA ARG A 23 -12.52 -9.44 5.35
C ARG A 23 -11.57 -8.28 5.11
N VAL A 24 -10.40 -8.29 5.76
CA VAL A 24 -9.39 -7.25 5.57
C VAL A 24 -8.80 -7.32 4.16
N ARG A 25 -8.48 -8.53 3.66
CA ARG A 25 -8.02 -8.75 2.28
C ARG A 25 -9.04 -8.28 1.25
N ALA A 26 -10.33 -8.54 1.47
CA ALA A 26 -11.39 -8.09 0.57
C ALA A 26 -11.43 -6.56 0.42
N VAL A 27 -11.03 -5.80 1.45
CA VAL A 27 -10.94 -4.33 1.37
C VAL A 27 -9.60 -3.89 0.79
N VAL A 28 -8.49 -4.35 1.37
CA VAL A 28 -7.14 -3.88 1.02
C VAL A 28 -6.75 -4.26 -0.42
N LEU A 29 -7.16 -5.44 -0.89
CA LEU A 29 -6.80 -5.96 -2.22
C LEU A 29 -7.84 -5.60 -3.29
N ASN A 30 -8.88 -4.85 -2.93
CA ASN A 30 -9.85 -4.35 -3.89
C ASN A 30 -9.29 -3.09 -4.56
N VAL A 31 -9.20 -3.14 -5.88
CA VAL A 31 -8.78 -2.01 -6.72
C VAL A 31 -9.96 -1.68 -7.63
N PRO A 32 -10.84 -0.76 -7.21
CA PRO A 32 -11.94 -0.30 -8.06
C PRO A 32 -11.40 0.44 -9.30
N THR A 33 -12.18 0.44 -10.38
CA THR A 33 -11.88 1.15 -11.63
C THR A 33 -12.86 2.30 -11.84
N GLY A 34 -12.47 3.28 -12.65
CA GLY A 34 -13.24 4.51 -12.89
C GLY A 34 -12.59 5.74 -12.26
N GLU A 35 -13.36 6.82 -12.21
CA GLU A 35 -12.99 8.04 -11.49
C GLU A 35 -13.38 7.88 -10.02
N LEU A 36 -12.39 7.95 -9.14
CA LEU A 36 -12.52 7.63 -7.73
C LEU A 36 -12.03 8.81 -6.91
N SER A 37 -12.68 9.05 -5.77
CA SER A 37 -12.28 10.11 -4.86
C SER A 37 -12.50 9.69 -3.41
N GLY A 38 -11.76 10.30 -2.49
CA GLY A 38 -11.94 10.08 -1.06
C GLY A 38 -11.70 8.59 -0.68
N PRO A 39 -12.69 7.92 -0.04
CA PRO A 39 -12.57 6.52 0.37
C PRO A 39 -12.66 5.53 -0.81
N ASP A 40 -13.13 5.94 -1.98
CA ASP A 40 -13.26 5.00 -3.10
C ASP A 40 -11.92 4.77 -3.83
N ALA A 41 -10.92 5.63 -3.59
CA ALA A 41 -9.59 5.46 -4.15
C ALA A 41 -8.91 4.19 -3.60
N PRO A 42 -8.09 3.49 -4.41
CA PRO A 42 -7.36 2.32 -3.94
C PRO A 42 -6.49 2.66 -2.74
N VAL A 43 -6.69 1.93 -1.65
CA VAL A 43 -6.06 2.17 -0.34
C VAL A 43 -4.52 2.21 -0.43
N VAL A 44 -3.93 1.46 -1.37
CA VAL A 44 -2.48 1.45 -1.65
C VAL A 44 -1.91 2.80 -2.11
N LEU A 45 -2.74 3.69 -2.67
CA LEU A 45 -2.34 5.03 -3.10
C LEU A 45 -2.37 6.07 -1.96
N GLY A 46 -2.88 5.68 -0.78
CA GLY A 46 -3.12 6.56 0.35
C GLY A 46 -4.50 7.25 0.29
N PRO A 47 -5.00 7.75 1.44
CA PRO A 47 -6.35 8.28 1.55
C PRO A 47 -6.52 9.62 0.82
N GLY A 48 -7.76 9.90 0.37
CA GLY A 48 -8.18 11.25 -0.01
C GLY A 48 -7.72 11.75 -1.38
N ARG A 49 -7.30 10.86 -2.28
CA ARG A 49 -6.88 11.24 -3.64
C ARG A 49 -8.03 11.11 -4.63
N THR A 50 -8.10 12.04 -5.57
CA THR A 50 -8.89 11.86 -6.79
C THR A 50 -8.00 11.19 -7.83
N VAL A 51 -8.43 10.03 -8.34
CA VAL A 51 -7.66 9.22 -9.28
C VAL A 51 -8.56 8.57 -10.31
N THR A 52 -8.04 8.41 -11.53
CA THR A 52 -8.70 7.60 -12.55
C THR A 52 -7.97 6.27 -12.67
N VAL A 53 -8.68 5.17 -12.39
CA VAL A 53 -8.11 3.82 -12.38
C VAL A 53 -8.68 2.99 -13.52
N SER A 54 -7.80 2.28 -14.24
CA SER A 54 -8.14 1.43 -15.38
C SER A 54 -7.31 0.14 -15.40
N GLY A 55 -7.70 -0.84 -16.24
CA GLY A 55 -7.01 -2.14 -16.36
C GLY A 55 -7.68 -3.25 -15.55
N GLY A 56 -6.88 -4.19 -15.05
CA GLY A 56 -7.32 -5.35 -14.25
C GLY A 56 -7.16 -6.70 -14.95
N PRO A 57 -7.34 -7.84 -14.23
CA PRO A 57 -7.69 -7.94 -12.80
C PRO A 57 -6.49 -7.97 -11.84
N THR A 58 -5.27 -8.10 -12.35
CA THR A 58 -4.03 -8.25 -11.56
C THR A 58 -3.06 -7.08 -11.69
N THR A 59 -3.21 -6.27 -12.75
CA THR A 59 -2.41 -5.07 -12.98
C THR A 59 -3.33 -3.96 -13.47
N PHE A 60 -3.25 -2.81 -12.81
CA PHE A 60 -4.05 -1.62 -13.06
C PHE A 60 -3.13 -0.42 -13.28
N THR A 61 -3.67 0.61 -13.90
CA THR A 61 -3.02 1.92 -14.02
C THR A 61 -3.90 2.95 -13.34
N ALA A 62 -3.31 3.78 -12.50
CA ALA A 62 -3.94 4.93 -11.86
C ALA A 62 -3.28 6.22 -12.35
N ASP A 63 -4.09 7.22 -12.68
CA ASP A 63 -3.61 8.58 -12.92
C ASP A 63 -3.96 9.46 -11.73
N ALA A 64 -2.92 9.97 -11.06
CA ALA A 64 -3.02 10.90 -9.93
C ALA A 64 -2.22 12.19 -10.22
N GLY A 65 -2.11 12.58 -11.49
CA GLY A 65 -1.18 13.61 -11.99
C GLY A 65 0.16 13.03 -12.47
N THR A 66 0.41 11.75 -12.22
CA THR A 66 1.50 10.96 -12.80
C THR A 66 1.02 9.51 -12.89
N PRO A 67 1.36 8.77 -13.98
CA PRO A 67 0.99 7.37 -14.11
C PRO A 67 1.59 6.51 -13.00
N ILE A 68 0.73 5.79 -12.29
CA ILE A 68 1.07 4.80 -11.27
C ILE A 68 0.55 3.44 -11.74
N VAL A 69 1.36 2.40 -11.58
CA VAL A 69 0.95 1.02 -11.81
C VAL A 69 0.62 0.38 -10.48
N ILE A 70 -0.50 -0.32 -10.41
CA ILE A 70 -0.94 -1.07 -9.25
C ILE A 70 -0.96 -2.55 -9.61
N ASP A 71 -0.21 -3.37 -8.89
CA ASP A 71 -0.26 -4.82 -9.03
C ASP A 71 -0.92 -5.45 -7.81
N VAL A 72 -1.73 -6.47 -8.05
CA VAL A 72 -2.45 -7.21 -7.01
C VAL A 72 -2.16 -8.69 -7.16
N ASP A 73 -1.74 -9.31 -6.06
CA ASP A 73 -1.66 -10.76 -5.92
C ASP A 73 -2.57 -11.17 -4.75
N ARG A 74 -3.76 -11.68 -5.10
CA ARG A 74 -4.78 -12.03 -4.12
C ARG A 74 -4.45 -13.32 -3.37
N GLU A 75 -3.71 -14.24 -4.00
CA GLU A 75 -3.30 -15.49 -3.39
C GLU A 75 -2.21 -15.23 -2.34
N ALA A 76 -1.20 -14.43 -2.71
CA ALA A 76 -0.14 -14.02 -1.81
C ALA A 76 -0.56 -12.92 -0.82
N GLY A 77 -1.76 -12.35 -0.98
CA GLY A 77 -2.36 -11.41 -0.04
C GLY A 77 -1.73 -10.02 -0.05
N TRP A 78 -1.25 -9.54 -1.20
CA TRP A 78 -0.64 -8.21 -1.30
C TRP A 78 -1.13 -7.39 -2.50
N VAL A 79 -1.08 -6.07 -2.32
CA VAL A 79 -1.24 -5.07 -3.37
C VAL A 79 -0.05 -4.12 -3.31
N GLN A 80 0.50 -3.75 -4.45
CA GLN A 80 1.59 -2.77 -4.53
C GLN A 80 1.25 -1.68 -5.54
N ALA A 81 1.62 -0.46 -5.21
CA ALA A 81 1.64 0.65 -6.15
C ALA A 81 3.09 1.05 -6.40
N HIS A 82 3.43 1.25 -7.67
CA HIS A 82 4.72 1.76 -8.07
C HIS A 82 4.59 2.78 -9.18
N GLY A 83 5.49 3.72 -9.17
CA GLY A 83 5.47 4.89 -10.03
C GLY A 83 6.73 5.69 -9.79
N GLU A 84 6.90 6.75 -10.57
CA GLU A 84 8.17 7.47 -10.66
C GLU A 84 9.35 6.51 -10.97
N TRP A 85 10.57 7.01 -10.91
CA TRP A 85 11.76 6.23 -11.24
C TRP A 85 12.29 5.39 -10.06
N TRP A 86 11.75 5.58 -8.85
CA TRP A 86 12.29 4.98 -7.62
C TRP A 86 11.23 4.42 -6.66
N TRP A 87 9.97 4.84 -6.74
CA TRP A 87 8.99 4.66 -5.68
C TRP A 87 8.17 3.37 -5.83
N CYS A 88 8.00 2.66 -4.72
CA CYS A 88 7.12 1.50 -4.60
C CYS A 88 6.60 1.38 -3.17
N VAL A 89 5.30 1.14 -3.00
CA VAL A 89 4.68 0.80 -1.72
C VAL A 89 3.92 -0.50 -1.89
N ARG A 90 4.13 -1.44 -0.96
CA ARG A 90 3.37 -2.68 -0.85
C ARG A 90 2.57 -2.68 0.45
N LEU A 91 1.32 -3.06 0.34
CA LEU A 91 0.49 -3.50 1.45
C LEU A 91 0.36 -5.01 1.38
N GLN A 92 0.61 -5.69 2.49
CA GLN A 92 0.45 -7.13 2.62
C GLN A 92 -0.43 -7.43 3.84
N VAL A 93 -1.36 -8.37 3.67
CA VAL A 93 -2.31 -8.76 4.71
C VAL A 93 -2.11 -10.22 5.07
N GLU A 94 -1.74 -10.45 6.32
CA GLU A 94 -1.40 -11.76 6.87
C GLU A 94 -2.33 -12.11 8.04
N PRO A 95 -2.61 -13.41 8.29
CA PRO A 95 -3.33 -13.84 9.49
C PRO A 95 -2.58 -13.47 10.77
N HIS A 96 -3.31 -13.03 11.80
CA HIS A 96 -2.78 -12.78 13.14
C HIS A 96 -3.75 -13.38 14.19
N PRO A 97 -3.28 -13.88 15.35
CA PRO A 97 -4.17 -14.43 16.38
C PRO A 97 -5.33 -13.50 16.78
N ASP A 98 -5.04 -12.20 16.84
CA ASP A 98 -6.02 -11.16 17.19
C ASP A 98 -6.76 -10.55 15.97
N GLY A 99 -6.60 -11.10 14.76
CA GLY A 99 -7.25 -10.58 13.55
C GLY A 99 -6.37 -10.66 12.31
N ALA A 100 -6.04 -9.50 11.72
CA ALA A 100 -5.20 -9.42 10.53
C ALA A 100 -4.03 -8.45 10.74
N LEU A 101 -2.83 -8.89 10.38
CA LEU A 101 -1.64 -8.05 10.33
C LEU A 101 -1.58 -7.38 8.95
N VAL A 102 -1.56 -6.05 8.94
CA VAL A 102 -1.34 -5.23 7.76
C VAL A 102 0.09 -4.69 7.81
N ARG A 103 0.92 -5.15 6.87
CA ARG A 103 2.28 -4.66 6.67
C ARG A 103 2.31 -3.65 5.55
N ARG A 104 2.84 -2.45 5.83
CA ARG A 104 3.09 -1.41 4.83
C ARG A 104 4.59 -1.22 4.67
N SER A 105 5.11 -1.63 3.51
CA SER A 105 6.53 -1.54 3.20
C SER A 105 6.74 -0.59 2.01
N ALA A 106 7.67 0.34 2.15
CA ALA A 106 8.10 1.23 1.07
C ALA A 106 9.48 0.80 0.57
N TYR A 107 9.65 0.76 -0.74
CA TYR A 107 10.84 0.25 -1.41
C TYR A 107 11.42 1.26 -2.39
N ASN A 108 12.72 1.17 -2.56
CA ASN A 108 13.51 1.84 -3.59
C ASN A 108 13.71 0.91 -4.78
N ARG A 109 13.07 1.22 -5.88
CA ARG A 109 13.23 0.52 -7.17
C ARG A 109 14.36 1.05 -8.02
N ALA A 110 14.93 2.20 -7.68
CA ALA A 110 16.03 2.76 -8.44
C ALA A 110 17.29 1.92 -8.27
N THR A 111 18.04 1.78 -9.36
CA THR A 111 19.28 1.01 -9.41
C THR A 111 20.49 1.94 -9.60
N GLY A 112 21.69 1.37 -9.48
CA GLY A 112 22.94 2.09 -9.72
C GLY A 112 23.18 3.27 -8.76
N ALA A 113 23.83 4.32 -9.27
CA ALA A 113 24.18 5.50 -8.48
C ALA A 113 22.95 6.23 -7.94
N ALA A 114 21.88 6.34 -8.74
CA ALA A 114 20.64 6.99 -8.34
C ALA A 114 19.97 6.24 -7.17
N GLY A 115 19.95 4.90 -7.22
CA GLY A 115 19.45 4.07 -6.12
C GLY A 115 20.16 4.31 -4.79
N ARG A 116 21.48 4.56 -4.80
CA ARG A 116 22.25 4.85 -3.58
C ARG A 116 21.92 6.22 -2.97
N LEU A 117 21.42 7.17 -3.76
CA LEU A 117 21.09 8.52 -3.31
C LEU A 117 19.67 8.63 -2.74
N VAL A 118 18.75 7.77 -3.16
CA VAL A 118 17.33 7.80 -2.74
C VAL A 118 17.14 7.89 -1.23
N PRO A 119 17.80 7.08 -0.36
CA PRO A 119 17.61 7.17 1.08
C PRO A 119 17.98 8.54 1.68
N TYR A 120 18.88 9.29 1.02
CA TYR A 120 19.39 10.56 1.50
C TYR A 120 18.65 11.78 0.92
N THR A 121 17.96 11.61 -0.21
CA THR A 121 17.20 12.68 -0.88
C THR A 121 15.71 12.58 -0.57
N VAL A 122 15.01 11.65 -1.22
CA VAL A 122 13.55 11.48 -1.16
C VAL A 122 13.10 10.49 -0.09
N GLY A 123 13.96 9.55 0.29
CA GLY A 123 13.63 8.47 1.24
C GLY A 123 13.40 8.92 2.68
N ARG A 124 14.06 10.00 3.16
CA ARG A 124 13.87 10.49 4.54
C ARG A 124 12.46 11.04 4.79
N GLY A 125 11.90 11.78 3.84
CA GLY A 125 10.52 12.29 3.94
C GLY A 125 9.52 11.14 3.96
N HIS A 126 9.78 10.11 3.16
CA HIS A 126 8.90 8.95 3.03
C HIS A 126 8.80 8.08 4.29
N ARG A 127 9.83 7.97 5.12
CA ARG A 127 9.73 7.20 6.38
C ARG A 127 8.73 7.82 7.35
N ARG A 128 8.80 9.14 7.59
CA ARG A 128 7.85 9.84 8.47
C ARG A 128 6.44 9.84 7.90
N GLN A 129 6.32 10.02 6.58
CA GLN A 129 5.03 9.91 5.88
C GLN A 129 4.48 8.48 5.90
N GLY A 130 5.33 7.46 5.97
CA GLY A 130 4.95 6.06 5.98
C GLY A 130 4.15 5.67 7.21
N HIS A 131 4.59 6.12 8.39
CA HIS A 131 3.89 5.93 9.65
C HIS A 131 2.51 6.61 9.64
N ALA A 132 2.46 7.90 9.25
CA ALA A 132 1.19 8.64 9.15
C ALA A 132 0.24 8.03 8.09
N ALA A 133 0.79 7.52 6.99
CA ALA A 133 0.01 6.85 5.95
C ALA A 133 -0.58 5.52 6.45
N LEU A 134 0.17 4.74 7.25
CA LEU A 134 -0.37 3.53 7.87
C LEU A 134 -1.46 3.88 8.90
N LEU A 135 -1.29 4.94 9.70
CA LEU A 135 -2.33 5.41 10.62
C LEU A 135 -3.63 5.75 9.89
N GLY A 136 -3.55 6.57 8.83
CA GLY A 136 -4.74 6.92 8.04
C GLY A 136 -5.40 5.70 7.37
N LEU A 137 -4.59 4.72 6.98
CA LEU A 137 -5.08 3.45 6.44
C LEU A 137 -5.79 2.59 7.49
N LEU A 138 -5.27 2.52 8.71
CA LEU A 138 -5.88 1.78 9.82
C LEU A 138 -7.19 2.44 10.28
N ASP A 139 -7.26 3.77 10.28
CA ASP A 139 -8.49 4.53 10.59
C ASP A 139 -9.59 4.27 9.54
N ASP A 140 -9.22 4.30 8.26
CA ASP A 140 -10.12 3.96 7.15
C ASP A 140 -10.61 2.49 7.23
N LEU A 141 -9.70 1.54 7.52
CA LEU A 141 -10.07 0.13 7.69
C LEU A 141 -10.99 -0.08 8.90
N GLY A 142 -10.70 0.55 10.04
CA GLY A 142 -11.55 0.49 11.23
C GLY A 142 -12.94 1.04 10.96
N SER A 143 -13.03 2.17 10.25
CA SER A 143 -14.28 2.78 9.83
C SER A 143 -15.10 1.90 8.89
N ARG A 144 -14.47 1.30 7.87
CA ARG A 144 -15.17 0.42 6.90
C ARG A 144 -15.61 -0.91 7.48
N LEU A 145 -14.82 -1.47 8.39
CA LEU A 145 -15.05 -2.80 8.94
C LEU A 145 -15.81 -2.77 10.27
N GLY A 146 -15.91 -1.60 10.90
CA GLY A 146 -16.53 -1.43 12.22
C GLY A 146 -15.74 -2.15 13.31
N CYS A 147 -14.41 -2.07 13.27
CA CYS A 147 -13.52 -2.77 14.21
C CYS A 147 -12.40 -1.86 14.72
N ASP A 148 -11.79 -2.29 15.82
CA ASP A 148 -10.61 -1.62 16.36
C ASP A 148 -9.38 -1.89 15.49
N THR A 149 -8.51 -0.88 15.42
CA THR A 149 -7.22 -0.97 14.73
C THR A 149 -6.14 -0.33 15.59
N ARG A 150 -4.91 -0.84 15.49
CA ARG A 150 -3.77 -0.29 16.21
C ARG A 150 -2.48 -0.43 15.43
N LEU A 151 -1.60 0.56 15.56
CA LEU A 151 -0.22 0.38 15.15
C LEU A 151 0.49 -0.60 16.10
N LEU A 152 1.39 -1.38 15.52
CA LEU A 152 2.33 -2.18 16.30
C LEU A 152 3.67 -1.44 16.39
N PRO A 153 4.40 -1.60 17.51
CA PRO A 153 5.75 -1.06 17.63
C PRO A 153 6.68 -1.64 16.55
N GLU A 154 7.63 -0.82 16.09
CA GLU A 154 8.71 -1.22 15.16
C GLU A 154 9.69 -2.21 15.78
#